data_AF-A0A972A0E6-F1
#
_entry.id   AF-A0A972A0E6-F1
#
_cell.length_a   1.000
_cell.length_b   1.000
_cell.length_c   1.000
_cell.angle_alpha   90.00
_cell.angle_beta   90.00
_cell.angle_gamma   90.00
#
_symmetry.space_group_name_H-M   'P 1'
#
loop_
_entity.id
_entity.type
_entity.pdbx_description
1 polymer ?
#
loop_
_entity_poly.entity_id
_entity_poly.type
_entity_poly.pdbx_seq_one_letter_code
_entity_poly.pdbx_strand_id
1 'polypeptide(L)' 'MAVKKLFTSESVTEGHPDKICDKISDAVLDAILEKDPYGRVACETAVTTGMVLVMGEIT' A
#
# COMPACT_ATOMS: atom_id res chain seq x y z
N MET A 1 20.02 37.04 -7.55
CA MET A 1 20.12 35.87 -8.44
C MET A 1 19.53 34.67 -7.71
N ALA A 2 18.60 33.93 -8.32
CA ALA A 2 18.08 32.72 -7.71
C ALA A 2 19.16 31.62 -7.74
N VAL A 3 19.38 30.96 -6.59
CA VAL A 3 20.32 29.83 -6.47
C VAL A 3 19.78 28.65 -7.28
N LYS A 4 20.63 28.03 -8.12
CA LYS A 4 20.28 26.81 -8.86
C LYS A 4 20.14 25.67 -7.83
N LYS A 5 18.91 25.21 -7.59
CA LYS A 5 18.63 24.06 -6.71
C LYS A 5 18.62 22.79 -7.54
N LEU A 6 19.31 21.76 -7.08
CA LEU A 6 19.19 20.40 -7.62
C LEU A 6 18.08 19.68 -6.85
N PHE A 7 17.20 19.00 -7.59
CA PHE A 7 16.11 18.20 -7.04
C PHE A 7 16.09 16.85 -7.75
N THR A 8 15.95 15.78 -6.99
CA THR A 8 15.85 14.40 -7.50
C THR A 8 14.69 13.71 -6.81
N SER A 9 13.98 12.89 -7.56
CA SER A 9 12.89 12.02 -7.09
C SER A 9 13.04 10.68 -7.76
N GLU A 10 12.50 9.64 -7.14
CA GLU A 10 12.42 8.29 -7.69
C GLU A 10 10.99 7.77 -7.64
N SER A 11 10.75 6.66 -8.33
CA SER A 11 9.50 5.91 -8.33
C SER A 11 9.83 4.45 -8.60
N VAL A 12 8.97 3.55 -8.14
CA VAL A 12 9.10 2.11 -8.34
C VAL A 12 7.88 1.58 -9.09
N THR A 13 8.06 0.48 -9.81
CA THR A 13 6.96 -0.14 -10.55
C THR A 13 6.02 -0.89 -9.61
N GLU A 14 4.88 -1.29 -10.14
CA GLU A 14 3.90 -2.11 -9.42
C GLU A 14 4.42 -3.47 -8.95
N GLY A 15 5.51 -3.97 -9.53
CA GLY A 15 6.15 -5.23 -9.14
C GLY A 15 7.14 -5.09 -7.98
N HIS A 16 7.41 -3.87 -7.52
CA HIS A 16 8.22 -3.67 -6.32
C HIS A 16 7.51 -4.29 -5.11
N PRO A 17 8.20 -5.06 -4.24
CA PRO A 17 7.58 -5.73 -3.10
C PRO A 17 6.70 -4.81 -2.25
N ASP A 18 7.18 -3.60 -1.94
CA ASP A 18 6.39 -2.62 -1.20
C ASP A 18 5.12 -2.19 -1.94
N LYS A 19 5.17 -2.04 -3.27
CA LYS A 19 3.98 -1.73 -4.08
C LYS A 19 3.04 -2.92 -4.22
N ILE A 20 3.54 -4.14 -4.10
CA ILE A 20 2.70 -5.33 -3.98
C ILE A 20 1.97 -5.32 -2.63
N CYS A 21 2.65 -4.98 -1.53
CA CYS A 21 2.00 -4.81 -0.22
C CYS A 21 0.89 -3.75 -0.27
N ASP A 22 1.19 -2.56 -0.80
CA ASP A 22 0.23 -1.46 -0.94
C ASP A 22 -1.02 -1.92 -1.70
N LYS A 23 -0.83 -2.56 -2.86
CA LYS A 23 -1.94 -3.04 -3.70
C LYS A 23 -2.78 -4.10 -3.02
N ILE A 24 -2.17 -5.02 -2.25
CA ILE A 24 -2.91 -6.05 -1.53
C ILE A 24 -3.73 -5.42 -0.40
N SER A 25 -3.12 -4.52 0.38
CA SER A 25 -3.82 -3.79 1.45
C SER A 25 -4.99 -2.96 0.92
N ASP A 26 -4.79 -2.22 -0.17
CA ASP A 26 -5.84 -1.42 -0.81
C ASP A 26 -6.96 -2.30 -1.37
N ALA A 27 -6.63 -3.46 -1.96
CA ALA A 27 -7.64 -4.39 -2.46
C ALA A 27 -8.52 -4.97 -1.33
N VAL A 28 -7.97 -5.19 -0.14
CA VAL A 28 -8.74 -5.59 1.05
C VAL A 28 -9.67 -4.45 1.50
N LEU A 29 -9.16 -3.21 1.54
CA LEU A 29 -9.96 -2.03 1.86
C LEU A 29 -11.13 -1.86 0.87
N ASP A 30 -10.86 -1.92 -0.43
CA ASP A 30 -11.86 -1.77 -1.49
C ASP A 30 -12.97 -2.82 -1.35
N ALA A 31 -12.60 -4.08 -1.12
CA ALA A 31 -13.55 -5.19 -0.95
C ALA A 31 -14.44 -5.05 0.30
N ILE A 32 -13.94 -4.37 1.34
CA ILE A 32 -14.72 -4.06 2.55
C ILE A 32 -15.65 -2.88 2.27
N LEU A 33 -15.12 -1.77 1.74
CA LEU A 33 -15.90 -0.57 1.46
C LEU A 33 -17.01 -0.79 0.44
N GLU A 34 -16.84 -1.74 -0.49
CA GLU A 34 -17.90 -2.16 -1.42
C GLU A 34 -19.14 -2.70 -0.68
N LYS A 35 -18.95 -3.37 0.46
CA LYS A 35 -20.03 -4.03 1.22
C LYS A 35 -20.47 -3.22 2.44
N ASP A 36 -19.53 -2.53 3.08
CA ASP A 36 -19.73 -1.66 4.22
C ASP A 36 -18.94 -0.35 4.02
N PRO A 37 -19.59 0.70 3.50
CA PRO A 37 -18.95 2.00 3.30
C PRO A 37 -18.45 2.68 4.58
N TYR A 38 -18.84 2.19 5.76
CA TYR A 38 -18.40 2.71 7.05
C TYR A 38 -17.44 1.76 7.79
N GLY A 39 -17.09 0.62 7.17
CA GLY A 39 -16.15 -0.35 7.72
C GLY A 39 -14.80 0.32 7.98
N ARG A 40 -14.20 -0.01 9.12
CA ARG A 40 -12.89 0.56 9.49
C ARG A 40 -11.82 -0.49 9.24
N VAL A 41 -10.81 -0.11 8.47
CA VAL A 41 -9.77 -1.05 8.00
C VAL A 41 -8.41 -0.44 8.27
N ALA A 42 -7.60 -1.16 9.04
CA ALA A 42 -6.17 -0.95 9.19
C ALA A 42 -5.48 -2.23 8.71
N CYS A 43 -5.34 -2.38 7.38
CA CYS A 43 -4.81 -3.59 6.75
C CYS A 43 -3.33 -3.39 6.38
N GLU A 44 -2.45 -4.15 7.03
CA GLU A 44 -1.03 -4.17 6.77
C GLU A 44 -0.65 -5.44 6.01
N THR A 45 0.22 -5.31 5.01
CA THR A 45 0.73 -6.44 4.23
C THR A 45 2.24 -6.49 4.30
N ALA A 46 2.79 -7.67 4.59
CA ALA A 46 4.21 -7.97 4.45
C ALA A 46 4.40 -9.14 3.47
N VAL A 47 5.31 -8.97 2.50
CA VAL A 47 5.62 -10.01 1.52
C VAL A 47 7.08 -10.44 1.61
N THR A 48 7.32 -11.73 1.40
CA THR A 48 8.66 -12.30 1.26
C THR A 48 8.59 -13.55 0.39
N THR A 49 9.70 -14.27 0.23
CA THR A 49 9.79 -15.45 -0.63
C THR A 49 8.71 -16.48 -0.30
N GLY A 50 7.73 -16.64 -1.21
CA GLY A 50 6.66 -17.62 -1.10
C GLY A 50 5.62 -17.31 -0.01
N MET A 51 5.61 -16.11 0.56
CA MET A 51 4.69 -15.75 1.65
C MET A 51 4.11 -14.34 1.47
N VAL A 52 2.82 -14.23 1.75
CA VAL A 52 2.09 -12.98 1.94
C VAL A 52 1.45 -13.06 3.33
N LEU A 53 1.82 -12.15 4.23
CA LEU A 53 1.20 -12.00 5.54
C LEU A 53 0.30 -10.77 5.51
N VAL A 54 -1.01 -10.98 5.68
CA VAL A 54 -2.00 -9.92 5.85
C VAL A 54 -2.37 -9.85 7.33
N MET A 55 -2.25 -8.66 7.93
CA MET A 55 -2.44 -8.46 9.37
C MET A 55 -3.07 -7.09 9.65
N GLY A 56 -3.48 -6.86 10.90
CA GLY A 56 -4.07 -5.60 11.37
C GLY A 56 -5.52 -5.78 11.85
N GLU A 57 -6.30 -4.71 11.79
CA GLU A 57 -7.64 -4.64 12.38
C GLU A 57 -8.73 -4.27 11.37
N ILE A 58 -9.87 -4.96 11.45
CA ILE A 58 -11.09 -4.65 10.70
C ILE A 58 -12.27 -4.65 11.68
N THR A 59 -13.10 -3.60 11.67
CA THR A 59 -14.30 -3.47 12.50
C THR A 59 -15.50 -2.95 11.73
#